data_AF-A0A382E4Y6-F1
#
_entry.id   AF-A0A382E4Y6-F1
#
_cell.length_a   1.000
_cell.length_b   1.000
_cell.length_c   1.000
_cell.angle_alpha   90.00
_cell.angle_beta   90.00
_cell.angle_gamma   90.00
#
_symmetry.space_group_name_H-M   'P 1'
#
loop_
_entity.id
_entity.type
_entity.pdbx_description
1 polymer ?
#
loop_
_entity_poly.entity_id
_entity_poly.type
_entity_poly.pdbx_seq_one_letter_code
_entity_poly.pdbx_strand_id
1 'polypeptide(L)'
;MTLFARLLKRFKRPALYSVAGARAWFCAVSLAYFLRRLATLVPLVLVISFLAFCLVRVAPGGPFDKERAPATPDIERNLKAKYHLDEPLWKQYLRFIGIGFEKRNDEWRAFEGGLARGDFGPSLKYRNHSVNDIIAQGLPVSLSLGILSFCFALGFGIPVGVWTAIRRGRWQDHVGSFFSILAVCIPAFVLGPVLIVLLGIKWPVFPVGLWGGPWHVI
;
A
#
# COMPACT_ATOMS: atom_id res chain seq x y z
N MET A 1 24.28 18.76 22.93
CA MET A 1 23.87 17.78 23.97
C MET A 1 22.96 18.34 25.07
N THR A 2 22.81 19.66 25.20
CA THR A 2 22.04 20.32 26.28
C THR A 2 20.52 20.42 26.06
N LEU A 3 20.03 20.39 24.80
CA LEU A 3 18.59 20.47 24.50
C LEU A 3 17.85 19.15 24.76
N PHE A 4 18.48 18.00 24.48
CA PHE A 4 17.90 16.67 24.69
C PHE A 4 17.77 16.33 26.18
N ALA A 5 18.74 16.76 27.00
CA ALA A 5 18.69 16.65 28.46
C ALA A 5 17.59 17.53 29.09
N ARG A 6 17.26 18.69 28.50
CA ARG A 6 16.14 19.53 28.93
C ARG A 6 14.77 18.94 28.58
N LEU A 7 14.66 18.24 27.45
CA LEU A 7 13.42 17.53 27.06
C LEU A 7 13.10 16.36 28.00
N LEU A 8 14.10 15.65 28.51
CA LEU A 8 13.93 14.56 29.47
C LEU A 8 13.50 15.04 30.87
N LYS A 9 13.91 16.25 31.29
CA LYS A 9 13.46 16.86 32.57
C LYS A 9 11.99 17.29 32.56
N ARG A 10 11.33 17.38 31.40
CA ARG A 10 9.91 17.73 31.30
C ARG A 10 8.96 16.56 31.62
N PHE A 11 9.49 15.34 31.70
CA PHE A 11 8.78 14.15 32.21
C PHE A 11 9.14 13.91 33.68
N LYS A 12 8.91 14.89 34.56
CA LYS A 12 8.83 14.64 36.01
C LYS A 12 7.74 13.58 36.23
N ARG A 13 8.10 12.39 36.69
CA ARG A 13 7.14 11.36 37.13
C ARG A 13 6.31 11.97 38.27
N PRO A 14 5.03 12.29 38.10
CA PRO A 14 4.20 12.61 39.26
C PRO A 14 4.12 11.34 40.09
N ALA A 15 4.27 11.45 41.41
CA ALA A 15 4.33 10.29 42.25
C ALA A 15 2.98 9.52 42.19
N LEU A 16 3.09 8.27 41.73
CA LEU A 16 1.99 7.37 41.36
C LEU A 16 1.47 6.65 42.61
N TYR A 17 0.89 7.38 43.56
CA TYR A 17 0.33 6.77 44.79
C TYR A 17 -1.15 6.36 44.68
N SER A 18 -1.80 6.63 43.55
CA SER A 18 -3.21 6.29 43.31
C SER A 18 -3.39 5.58 41.96
N VAL A 19 -4.22 4.52 41.93
CA VAL A 19 -4.60 3.77 40.73
C VAL A 19 -5.19 4.70 39.64
N ALA A 20 -5.89 5.77 40.05
CA ALA A 20 -6.40 6.78 39.13
C ALA A 20 -5.28 7.62 38.48
N GLY A 21 -4.26 7.98 39.26
CA GLY A 21 -3.07 8.69 38.77
C GLY A 21 -2.23 7.85 37.81
N ALA A 22 -2.12 6.54 38.07
CA ALA A 22 -1.48 5.60 37.15
C ALA A 22 -2.22 5.46 35.82
N ARG A 23 -3.55 5.26 35.86
CA ARG A 23 -4.39 5.19 34.64
C ARG A 23 -4.31 6.48 33.81
N ALA A 24 -4.39 7.65 34.44
CA ALA A 24 -4.29 8.93 33.74
C ALA A 24 -2.93 9.13 33.08
N TRP A 25 -1.84 8.74 33.76
CA TRP A 25 -0.49 8.82 33.21
C TRP A 25 -0.28 7.84 32.04
N PHE A 26 -0.72 6.59 32.16
CA PHE A 26 -0.67 5.62 31.06
C PHE A 26 -1.50 6.07 29.85
N CYS A 27 -2.71 6.63 30.05
CA CYS A 27 -3.52 7.20 28.96
C CYS A 27 -2.82 8.39 28.29
N ALA A 28 -2.23 9.30 29.06
CA ALA A 28 -1.54 10.47 28.52
C ALA A 28 -0.28 10.07 27.73
N VAL A 29 0.50 9.10 28.22
CA VAL A 29 1.67 8.54 27.52
C VAL A 29 1.26 7.79 26.25
N SER A 30 0.19 6.99 26.32
CA SER A 30 -0.33 6.26 25.16
C SER A 30 -0.89 7.18 24.09
N LEU A 31 -1.61 8.25 24.48
CA LEU A 31 -2.13 9.26 23.56
C LEU A 31 -1.00 10.08 22.93
N ALA A 32 -0.01 10.52 23.71
CA ALA A 32 1.16 11.22 23.17
C ALA A 32 1.96 10.34 22.19
N TYR A 33 2.12 9.05 22.49
CA TYR A 33 2.74 8.09 21.58
C TYR A 33 1.91 7.89 20.31
N PHE A 34 0.59 7.72 20.44
CA PHE A 34 -0.32 7.58 19.30
C PHE A 34 -0.30 8.81 18.39
N LEU A 35 -0.40 10.02 18.95
CA LEU A 35 -0.33 11.27 18.20
C LEU A 35 1.04 11.46 17.55
N ARG A 36 2.14 11.11 18.23
CA ARG A 36 3.48 11.12 17.64
C ARG A 36 3.59 10.14 16.48
N ARG A 37 3.01 8.95 16.61
CA ARG A 37 2.98 7.94 15.55
C ARG A 37 2.15 8.43 14.35
N LEU A 38 0.99 9.04 14.60
CA LEU A 38 0.17 9.65 13.55
C LEU A 38 0.91 10.78 12.84
N ALA A 39 1.60 11.64 13.59
CA ALA A 39 2.44 12.70 13.03
C ALA A 39 3.60 12.14 12.20
N THR A 40 4.18 10.99 12.55
CA THR A 40 5.22 10.33 11.73
C THR A 40 4.66 9.65 10.47
N LEU A 41 3.36 9.32 10.42
CA LEU A 41 2.74 8.77 9.21
C LEU A 41 2.63 9.82 8.10
N VAL A 42 2.39 11.08 8.45
CA VAL A 42 2.27 12.17 7.46
C VAL A 42 3.52 12.28 6.57
N PRO A 43 4.76 12.48 7.09
CA PRO A 43 5.94 12.54 6.25
C PRO A 43 6.22 11.22 5.54
N LEU A 44 5.89 10.07 6.14
CA LEU A 44 6.05 8.77 5.51
C LEU A 44 5.17 8.65 4.24
N VAL A 45 3.88 8.99 4.35
CA VAL A 45 2.94 8.97 3.22
C VAL A 45 3.35 9.99 2.16
N LEU A 46 3.83 11.17 2.54
CA LEU A 46 4.35 12.15 1.59
C LEU A 46 5.57 11.61 0.82
N VAL A 47 6.54 11.00 1.51
CA VAL A 47 7.70 10.39 0.85
C VAL A 47 7.28 9.26 -0.09
N ILE A 48 6.43 8.34 0.36
CA ILE A 48 5.98 7.21 -0.47
C ILE A 48 5.18 7.71 -1.68
N SER A 49 4.27 8.66 -1.49
CA SER A 49 3.47 9.23 -2.59
C SER A 49 4.35 10.00 -3.59
N PHE A 50 5.38 10.71 -3.12
CA PHE A 50 6.34 11.38 -3.98
C PHE A 50 7.17 10.38 -4.81
N LEU A 51 7.66 9.31 -4.17
CA LEU A 51 8.36 8.24 -4.87
C LEU A 51 7.47 7.56 -5.89
N ALA A 52 6.21 7.26 -5.55
CA ALA A 52 5.24 6.68 -6.47
C ALA A 52 4.97 7.62 -7.66
N PHE A 53 4.80 8.92 -7.42
CA PHE A 53 4.64 9.93 -8.46
C PHE A 53 5.85 9.98 -9.40
N CYS A 54 7.07 9.94 -8.86
CA CYS A 54 8.29 9.90 -9.67
C CYS A 54 8.37 8.59 -10.49
N LEU A 55 8.07 7.46 -9.86
CA LEU A 55 8.11 6.15 -10.51
C LEU A 55 7.14 6.09 -11.70
N VAL A 56 5.91 6.58 -11.55
CA VAL A 56 4.91 6.60 -12.63
C VAL A 56 5.35 7.49 -13.80
N ARG A 57 6.08 8.57 -13.55
CA ARG A 57 6.62 9.42 -14.62
C ARG A 57 7.80 8.82 -15.37
N VAL A 58 8.62 8.05 -14.67
CA VAL A 58 9.77 7.37 -15.25
C VAL A 58 9.34 6.07 -15.95
N ALA A 59 8.25 5.46 -15.49
CA ALA A 59 7.74 4.23 -16.04
C ALA A 59 7.31 4.40 -17.51
N PRO A 60 7.75 3.50 -18.41
CA PRO A 60 7.16 3.41 -19.74
C PRO A 60 5.71 2.94 -19.61
N GLY A 61 4.84 3.54 -20.40
CA GLY A 61 3.40 3.29 -20.48
C GLY A 61 2.56 4.57 -20.50
N GLY A 62 3.17 5.73 -20.73
CA GLY A 62 2.50 7.03 -20.70
C GLY A 62 1.52 7.23 -21.85
N PRO A 63 0.61 8.22 -21.75
CA PRO A 63 -0.35 8.53 -22.82
C PRO A 63 0.32 9.06 -24.10
N PHE A 64 1.62 9.31 -24.07
CA PHE A 64 2.43 9.84 -25.18
C PHE A 64 3.55 8.88 -25.63
N ASP A 65 3.54 7.65 -25.16
CA ASP A 65 4.51 6.65 -25.62
C ASP A 65 4.33 6.34 -27.10
N LYS A 66 5.40 5.96 -27.79
CA LYS A 66 5.42 5.76 -29.26
C LYS A 66 4.29 4.85 -29.79
N GLU A 67 3.87 3.86 -29.00
CA GLU A 67 2.77 2.95 -29.36
C GLU A 67 1.37 3.60 -29.29
N ARG A 68 1.24 4.73 -28.59
CA ARG A 68 0.00 5.47 -28.33
C ARG A 68 0.11 6.95 -28.65
N ALA A 69 1.19 7.35 -29.32
CA ALA A 69 1.51 8.74 -29.60
C ALA A 69 0.34 9.40 -30.37
N PRO A 70 -0.05 10.62 -29.99
CA PRO A 70 -1.04 11.38 -30.75
C PRO A 70 -0.55 11.55 -32.19
N ALA A 71 -1.46 11.35 -33.15
CA ALA A 71 -1.13 11.43 -34.58
C ALA A 71 -0.69 12.84 -35.03
N THR A 72 -0.98 13.87 -34.23
CA THR A 72 -0.69 15.28 -34.54
C THR A 72 -0.19 16.01 -33.29
N PRO A 73 0.81 16.91 -33.40
CA PRO A 73 1.33 17.69 -32.27
C PRO A 73 0.26 18.56 -31.58
N ASP A 74 -0.79 18.96 -32.27
CA ASP A 74 -1.91 19.72 -31.68
C ASP A 74 -2.75 18.88 -30.71
N ILE A 75 -2.95 17.59 -31.04
CA ILE A 75 -3.66 16.66 -30.16
C ILE A 75 -2.82 16.41 -28.89
N GLU A 76 -1.50 16.32 -29.04
CA GLU A 76 -0.58 16.18 -27.90
C GLU A 76 -0.69 17.37 -26.94
N ARG A 77 -0.68 18.61 -27.47
CA ARG A 77 -0.85 19.82 -26.65
C ARG A 77 -2.19 19.84 -25.93
N ASN A 78 -3.27 19.50 -26.63
CA ASN A 78 -4.61 19.46 -26.03
C ASN A 78 -4.72 18.40 -24.93
N LEU A 79 -4.08 17.23 -25.11
CA LEU A 79 -4.04 16.19 -24.10
C LEU A 79 -3.18 16.59 -22.90
N LYS A 80 -2.03 17.24 -23.12
CA LYS A 80 -1.20 17.75 -22.02
C LYS A 80 -1.95 18.77 -21.19
N ALA A 81 -2.61 19.74 -21.84
CA ALA A 81 -3.44 20.72 -21.15
C ALA A 81 -4.63 20.07 -20.41
N LYS A 82 -5.31 19.11 -21.03
CA LYS A 82 -6.45 18.41 -20.42
C LYS A 82 -6.07 17.63 -19.15
N TYR A 83 -4.87 17.05 -19.11
CA TYR A 83 -4.38 16.27 -17.97
C TYR A 83 -3.44 17.06 -17.06
N HIS A 84 -3.30 18.38 -17.26
CA HIS A 84 -2.37 19.25 -16.51
C HIS A 84 -0.90 18.79 -16.57
N LEU A 85 -0.52 18.09 -17.64
CA LEU A 85 0.82 17.55 -17.83
C LEU A 85 1.83 18.60 -18.31
N ASP A 86 1.34 19.77 -18.73
CA ASP A 86 2.09 20.97 -19.12
C ASP A 86 2.50 21.85 -17.93
N GLU A 87 1.93 21.63 -16.73
CA GLU A 87 2.28 22.38 -15.52
C GLU A 87 3.67 22.03 -14.95
N PRO A 88 4.30 22.90 -14.14
CA PRO A 88 5.54 22.52 -13.46
C PRO A 88 5.33 21.35 -12.48
N LEU A 89 6.36 20.50 -12.34
CA LEU A 89 6.29 19.20 -11.62
C LEU A 89 5.72 19.31 -10.20
N TRP A 90 6.08 20.38 -9.48
CA TRP A 90 5.60 20.60 -8.12
C TRP A 90 4.09 20.84 -8.07
N LYS A 91 3.49 21.55 -9.04
CA LYS A 91 2.04 21.73 -9.15
C LYS A 91 1.35 20.41 -9.48
N GLN A 92 1.92 19.63 -10.39
CA GLN A 92 1.39 18.33 -10.75
C GLN A 92 1.38 17.35 -9.55
N TYR A 93 2.42 17.38 -8.71
CA TYR A 93 2.45 16.60 -7.46
C TYR A 93 1.42 17.10 -6.44
N LEU A 94 1.30 18.41 -6.25
CA LEU A 94 0.29 19.00 -5.37
C LEU A 94 -1.15 18.68 -5.80
N ARG A 95 -1.43 18.70 -7.11
CA ARG A 95 -2.71 18.27 -7.69
C ARG A 95 -2.95 16.76 -7.49
N PHE A 96 -1.91 15.94 -7.65
CA PHE A 96 -1.98 14.49 -7.37
C PHE A 96 -2.35 14.19 -5.91
N ILE A 97 -1.77 14.90 -4.95
CA ILE A 97 -2.16 14.74 -3.53
C ILE A 97 -3.56 15.35 -3.28
N GLY A 98 -3.92 16.40 -4.02
CA GLY A 98 -5.14 17.18 -3.80
C GLY A 98 -4.93 18.31 -2.77
N ILE A 99 -3.70 18.81 -2.62
CA ILE A 99 -3.35 19.90 -1.69
C ILE A 99 -2.91 21.11 -2.52
N GLY A 100 -3.73 22.15 -2.56
CA GLY A 100 -3.38 23.42 -3.20
C GLY A 100 -4.59 24.12 -3.80
N PHE A 101 -4.36 25.30 -4.34
CA PHE A 101 -5.39 26.16 -4.90
C PHE A 101 -5.02 26.58 -6.32
N GLU A 102 -6.02 26.56 -7.18
CA GLU A 102 -5.94 27.03 -8.55
C GLU A 102 -6.91 28.19 -8.73
N LYS A 103 -6.47 29.22 -9.46
CA LYS A 103 -7.30 30.37 -9.79
C LYS A 103 -8.11 30.04 -11.05
N ARG A 104 -9.44 29.95 -10.93
CA ARG A 104 -10.37 29.64 -12.04
C ARG A 104 -11.45 30.70 -12.08
N ASN A 105 -11.59 31.38 -13.23
CA ASN A 105 -12.55 32.49 -13.45
C ASN A 105 -12.47 33.57 -12.34
N ASP A 106 -11.26 34.03 -12.04
CA ASP A 106 -10.94 34.98 -10.96
C ASP A 106 -11.17 34.54 -9.51
N GLU A 107 -11.63 33.32 -9.27
CA GLU A 107 -11.80 32.75 -7.93
C GLU A 107 -10.71 31.73 -7.57
N TRP A 108 -10.29 31.71 -6.30
CA TRP A 108 -9.39 30.68 -5.77
C TRP A 108 -10.19 29.45 -5.35
N ARG A 109 -9.96 28.32 -6.01
CA ARG A 109 -10.60 27.04 -5.65
C ARG A 109 -9.53 26.02 -5.32
N ALA A 110 -9.79 25.17 -4.34
CA ALA A 110 -8.92 24.05 -4.06
C ALA A 110 -8.90 23.09 -5.27
N PHE A 111 -7.77 22.43 -5.53
CA PHE A 111 -7.67 21.46 -6.63
C PHE A 111 -8.85 20.48 -6.62
N GLU A 112 -9.42 20.19 -7.79
CA GLU A 112 -10.47 19.19 -7.96
C GLU A 112 -9.83 17.79 -7.87
N GLY A 113 -10.42 16.91 -7.04
CA GLY A 113 -9.90 15.56 -6.80
C GLY A 113 -8.60 15.46 -5.99
N GLY A 114 -7.89 14.35 -6.17
CA GLY A 114 -6.62 14.03 -5.52
C GLY A 114 -6.71 12.94 -4.45
N LEU A 115 -5.54 12.42 -4.06
CA LEU A 115 -5.38 11.36 -3.06
C LEU A 115 -6.15 11.63 -1.76
N ALA A 116 -6.14 12.88 -1.28
CA ALA A 116 -6.82 13.29 -0.05
C ALA A 116 -8.35 13.23 -0.13
N ARG A 117 -8.92 13.32 -1.33
CA ARG A 117 -10.38 13.25 -1.58
C ARG A 117 -10.84 11.87 -2.04
N GLY A 118 -9.91 10.93 -2.24
CA GLY A 118 -10.20 9.61 -2.78
C GLY A 118 -10.61 9.62 -4.25
N ASP A 119 -10.32 10.70 -4.99
CA ASP A 119 -10.55 10.78 -6.43
C ASP A 119 -9.19 10.79 -7.14
N PHE A 120 -8.85 9.66 -7.75
CA PHE A 120 -7.59 9.45 -8.44
C PHE A 120 -7.63 9.91 -9.90
N GLY A 121 -8.78 10.38 -10.38
CA GLY A 121 -8.97 10.88 -11.73
C GLY A 121 -8.94 9.79 -12.82
N PRO A 122 -8.87 10.22 -14.09
CA PRO A 122 -8.88 9.32 -15.25
C PRO A 122 -7.61 8.49 -15.37
N SER A 123 -7.74 7.26 -15.87
CA SER A 123 -6.59 6.42 -16.19
C SER A 123 -5.87 6.94 -17.43
N LEU A 124 -4.55 7.14 -17.30
CA LEU A 124 -3.69 7.46 -18.44
C LEU A 124 -3.36 6.23 -19.31
N LYS A 125 -3.63 5.02 -18.79
CA LYS A 125 -3.38 3.75 -19.47
C LYS A 125 -4.63 3.17 -20.13
N TYR A 126 -5.78 3.22 -19.47
CA TYR A 126 -7.04 2.66 -19.98
C TYR A 126 -7.99 3.78 -20.39
N ARG A 127 -8.30 3.88 -21.68
CA ARG A 127 -9.24 4.88 -22.17
C ARG A 127 -10.62 4.65 -21.56
N ASN A 128 -11.30 5.74 -21.21
CA ASN A 128 -12.66 5.74 -20.65
C ASN A 128 -12.83 5.06 -19.29
N HIS A 129 -11.74 4.78 -18.57
CA HIS A 129 -11.80 4.29 -17.20
C HIS A 129 -11.17 5.29 -16.24
N SER A 130 -11.78 5.48 -15.07
CA SER A 130 -11.10 6.15 -13.96
C SER A 130 -10.19 5.18 -13.22
N VAL A 131 -9.20 5.69 -12.52
CA VAL A 131 -8.36 4.88 -11.63
C VAL A 131 -9.21 4.29 -10.50
N ASN A 132 -10.22 5.01 -10.03
CA ASN A 132 -11.20 4.53 -9.06
C ASN A 132 -11.95 3.29 -9.56
N ASP A 133 -12.36 3.23 -10.83
CA ASP A 133 -13.05 2.07 -11.40
C ASP A 133 -12.14 0.83 -11.38
N ILE A 134 -10.87 1.01 -11.74
CA ILE A 134 -9.88 -0.07 -11.76
C ILE A 134 -9.65 -0.60 -10.34
N ILE A 135 -9.51 0.31 -9.36
CA ILE A 135 -9.36 -0.05 -7.95
C ILE A 135 -10.63 -0.76 -7.46
N ALA A 136 -11.82 -0.24 -7.76
CA ALA A 136 -13.09 -0.81 -7.32
C ALA A 136 -13.31 -2.24 -7.87
N GLN A 137 -12.82 -2.53 -9.07
CA GLN A 137 -12.87 -3.87 -9.66
C GLN A 137 -11.83 -4.82 -9.03
N GLY A 138 -10.60 -4.35 -8.81
CA GLY A 138 -9.50 -5.19 -8.33
C GLY A 138 -9.42 -5.36 -6.80
N LEU A 139 -9.88 -4.37 -6.03
CA LEU A 139 -9.75 -4.34 -4.57
C LEU A 139 -10.53 -5.47 -3.88
N PRO A 140 -11.80 -5.76 -4.21
CA PRO A 140 -12.54 -6.85 -3.57
C PRO A 140 -11.88 -8.21 -3.80
N VAL A 141 -11.37 -8.44 -5.00
CA VAL A 141 -10.65 -9.67 -5.37
C VAL A 141 -9.37 -9.79 -4.53
N SER A 142 -8.53 -8.76 -4.55
CA SER A 142 -7.26 -8.74 -3.79
C SER A 142 -7.49 -8.88 -2.28
N LEU A 143 -8.53 -8.23 -1.76
CA LEU A 143 -8.90 -8.30 -0.36
C LEU A 143 -9.38 -9.70 0.03
N SER A 144 -10.22 -10.33 -0.80
CA SER A 144 -10.71 -11.68 -0.52
C SER A 144 -9.57 -12.71 -0.47
N LEU A 145 -8.67 -12.70 -1.45
CA LEU A 145 -7.46 -13.54 -1.48
C LEU A 145 -6.53 -13.25 -0.29
N GLY A 146 -6.33 -11.96 0.02
CA GLY A 146 -5.50 -11.55 1.15
C GLY A 146 -6.03 -12.03 2.49
N ILE A 147 -7.34 -11.88 2.73
CA ILE A 147 -8.00 -12.34 3.95
C ILE A 147 -7.92 -13.86 4.07
N LEU A 148 -8.21 -14.59 3.01
CA LEU A 148 -8.15 -16.06 3.05
C LEU A 148 -6.72 -16.57 3.26
N SER A 149 -5.75 -15.99 2.56
CA SER A 149 -4.32 -16.30 2.77
C SER A 149 -3.88 -15.99 4.19
N PHE A 150 -4.34 -14.86 4.76
CA PHE A 150 -4.03 -14.46 6.13
C PHE A 150 -4.66 -15.42 7.15
N CYS A 151 -5.93 -15.77 6.98
CA CYS A 151 -6.63 -16.74 7.81
C CYS A 151 -5.95 -18.12 7.75
N PHE A 152 -5.54 -18.56 6.56
CA PHE A 152 -4.79 -19.81 6.37
C PHE A 152 -3.42 -19.75 7.06
N ALA A 153 -2.68 -18.66 6.86
CA ALA A 153 -1.36 -18.47 7.48
C ALA A 153 -1.44 -18.46 9.02
N LEU A 154 -2.44 -17.81 9.61
CA LEU A 154 -2.66 -17.86 11.06
C LEU A 154 -3.15 -19.25 11.50
N GLY A 155 -4.12 -19.81 10.78
CA GLY A 155 -4.77 -21.08 11.12
C GLY A 155 -3.84 -22.29 11.05
N PHE A 156 -2.90 -22.31 10.11
CA PHE A 156 -1.91 -23.40 9.99
C PHE A 156 -0.54 -23.00 10.55
N GLY A 157 -0.08 -21.78 10.29
CA GLY A 157 1.26 -21.34 10.67
C GLY A 157 1.44 -21.26 12.20
N ILE A 158 0.43 -20.77 12.93
CA ILE A 158 0.54 -20.69 14.40
C ILE A 158 0.55 -22.09 15.01
N PRO A 159 -0.40 -23.01 14.73
CA PRO A 159 -0.36 -24.35 15.31
C PRO A 159 0.90 -25.14 14.95
N VAL A 160 1.34 -25.09 13.69
CA VAL A 160 2.58 -25.77 13.26
C VAL A 160 3.80 -25.15 13.94
N GLY A 161 3.86 -23.82 14.04
CA GLY A 161 4.93 -23.11 14.74
C GLY A 161 4.98 -23.45 16.24
N VAL A 162 3.82 -23.51 16.91
CA VAL A 162 3.74 -23.91 18.32
C VAL A 162 4.13 -25.38 18.49
N TRP A 163 3.67 -26.26 17.60
CA TRP A 163 3.98 -27.69 17.64
C TRP A 163 5.48 -27.98 17.50
N THR A 164 6.14 -27.30 16.55
CA THR A 164 7.59 -27.40 16.33
C THR A 164 8.37 -26.84 17.51
N ALA A 165 7.94 -25.71 18.07
CA ALA A 165 8.56 -25.09 19.25
C ALA A 165 8.48 -25.97 20.52
N ILE A 166 7.36 -26.64 20.76
CA ILE A 166 7.19 -27.55 21.92
C ILE A 166 8.10 -28.79 21.77
N ARG A 167 8.35 -29.25 20.54
CA ARG A 167 9.17 -30.44 20.25
C ARG A 167 10.60 -30.08 19.83
N ARG A 168 11.12 -28.98 20.36
CA ARG A 168 12.46 -28.47 20.04
C ARG A 168 13.54 -29.55 20.15
N GLY A 169 14.42 -29.61 19.16
CA GLY A 169 15.53 -30.58 19.10
C GLY A 169 15.12 -32.01 18.71
N ARG A 170 13.86 -32.23 18.32
CA ARG A 170 13.38 -33.50 17.73
C ARG A 170 13.23 -33.37 16.21
N TRP A 171 12.99 -34.50 15.54
CA TRP A 171 12.80 -34.52 14.09
C TRP A 171 11.67 -33.59 13.60
N GLN A 172 10.62 -33.37 14.39
CA GLN A 172 9.53 -32.46 14.01
C GLN A 172 10.00 -31.00 13.90
N ASP A 173 10.86 -30.57 14.82
CA ASP A 173 11.47 -29.23 14.80
C ASP A 173 12.36 -29.07 13.55
N HIS A 174 13.19 -30.07 13.24
CA HIS A 174 14.02 -30.06 12.03
C HIS A 174 13.20 -30.02 10.74
N VAL A 175 12.14 -30.83 10.64
CA VAL A 175 11.24 -30.83 9.46
C VAL A 175 10.50 -29.49 9.34
N GLY A 176 9.94 -28.97 10.43
CA GLY A 176 9.25 -27.68 10.43
C GLY A 176 10.17 -26.51 10.08
N SER A 177 11.38 -26.50 10.63
CA SER A 177 12.41 -25.51 10.31
C SER A 177 12.83 -25.59 8.84
N PHE A 178 13.01 -26.80 8.30
CA PHE A 178 13.35 -27.01 6.89
C PHE A 178 12.27 -26.43 5.96
N PHE A 179 10.99 -26.74 6.20
CA PHE A 179 9.89 -26.19 5.40
C PHE A 179 9.75 -24.67 5.54
N SER A 180 9.99 -24.13 6.75
CA SER A 180 9.98 -22.69 6.98
C SER A 180 11.09 -21.98 6.20
N ILE A 181 12.29 -22.55 6.18
CA ILE A 181 13.42 -22.03 5.39
C ILE A 181 13.10 -22.10 3.90
N LEU A 182 12.59 -23.24 3.40
CA LEU A 182 12.20 -23.36 1.99
C LEU A 182 11.15 -22.31 1.59
N ALA A 183 10.12 -22.11 2.40
CA ALA A 183 9.07 -21.12 2.13
C ALA A 183 9.61 -19.68 2.07
N VAL A 184 10.62 -19.35 2.87
CA VAL A 184 11.26 -18.03 2.88
C VAL A 184 12.26 -17.88 1.73
N CYS A 185 12.98 -18.95 1.37
CA CYS A 185 14.03 -18.93 0.36
C CYS A 185 13.49 -18.96 -1.07
N ILE A 186 12.33 -19.58 -1.32
CA ILE A 186 11.74 -19.63 -2.66
C ILE A 186 10.98 -18.33 -2.92
N PRO A 187 11.36 -17.52 -3.92
CA PRO A 187 10.65 -16.29 -4.21
C PRO A 187 9.22 -16.58 -4.69
N ALA A 188 8.27 -15.77 -4.23
CA ALA A 188 6.85 -15.94 -4.59
C ALA A 188 6.60 -15.91 -6.11
N PHE A 189 7.38 -15.11 -6.86
CA PHE A 189 7.28 -15.04 -8.33
C PHE A 189 7.77 -16.32 -9.04
N VAL A 190 8.53 -17.19 -8.35
CA VAL A 190 8.92 -18.51 -8.86
C VAL A 190 7.88 -19.55 -8.46
N LEU A 191 7.48 -19.53 -7.19
CA LEU A 191 6.55 -20.51 -6.64
C LEU A 191 5.17 -20.44 -7.34
N GLY A 192 4.64 -19.24 -7.58
CA GLY A 192 3.35 -19.03 -8.21
C GLY A 192 3.21 -19.71 -9.58
N PRO A 193 4.06 -19.39 -10.58
CA PRO A 193 4.04 -20.03 -11.88
C PRO A 193 4.25 -21.55 -11.83
N VAL A 194 5.15 -22.04 -10.96
CA VAL A 194 5.36 -23.48 -10.79
C VAL A 194 4.08 -24.18 -10.29
N LEU A 195 3.40 -23.60 -9.30
CA LEU A 195 2.12 -24.13 -8.81
C LEU A 195 1.04 -24.09 -9.89
N ILE A 196 0.95 -23.03 -10.70
CA ILE A 196 0.01 -22.94 -11.82
C ILE A 196 0.26 -24.07 -12.84
N VAL A 197 1.52 -24.32 -13.22
CA VAL A 197 1.85 -25.38 -14.18
C VAL A 197 1.53 -26.76 -13.60
N LEU A 198 1.83 -27.01 -12.34
CA LEU A 198 1.62 -28.32 -11.72
C LEU A 198 0.15 -28.59 -11.40
N LEU A 199 -0.52 -27.66 -10.73
CA LEU A 199 -1.86 -27.83 -10.16
C LEU A 199 -2.99 -27.22 -11.00
N GLY A 200 -2.66 -26.40 -12.00
CA GLY A 200 -3.63 -25.83 -12.92
C GLY A 200 -3.60 -26.47 -14.31
N ILE A 201 -2.41 -26.86 -14.80
CA ILE A 201 -2.23 -27.38 -16.16
C ILE A 201 -2.00 -28.89 -16.17
N LYS A 202 -1.00 -29.40 -15.44
CA LYS A 202 -0.65 -30.83 -15.45
C LYS A 202 -1.64 -31.71 -14.71
N TRP A 203 -1.94 -31.36 -13.47
CA TRP A 203 -3.01 -31.94 -12.67
C TRP A 203 -4.05 -30.85 -12.55
N PRO A 204 -5.06 -30.75 -13.45
CA PRO A 204 -6.01 -29.64 -13.49
C PRO A 204 -6.96 -29.67 -12.28
N VAL A 205 -6.39 -29.41 -11.10
CA VAL A 205 -7.06 -29.39 -9.80
C VAL A 205 -7.70 -28.03 -9.58
N PHE A 206 -7.05 -26.96 -10.05
CA PHE A 206 -7.51 -25.58 -9.90
C PHE A 206 -7.66 -24.86 -11.24
N PRO A 207 -8.60 -23.90 -11.35
CA PRO A 207 -8.70 -23.04 -12.53
C PRO A 207 -7.50 -22.10 -12.62
N VAL A 208 -7.00 -21.87 -13.84
CA VAL A 208 -5.77 -21.09 -14.09
C VAL A 208 -6.00 -19.58 -14.29
N GLY A 209 -7.26 -19.13 -14.32
CA GLY A 209 -7.55 -17.71 -14.53
C GLY A 209 -9.03 -17.34 -14.42
N LEU A 210 -9.30 -16.04 -14.52
CA LEU A 210 -10.59 -15.39 -14.30
C LEU A 210 -11.08 -15.42 -12.85
N TRP A 211 -12.16 -14.69 -12.61
CA TRP A 211 -12.86 -14.64 -11.33
C TRP A 211 -14.33 -14.97 -11.57
N GLY A 212 -14.76 -16.16 -11.13
CA GLY A 212 -16.13 -16.65 -11.42
C GLY A 212 -16.84 -17.36 -10.27
N GLY A 213 -16.10 -17.93 -9.30
CA GLY A 213 -16.71 -18.65 -8.18
C GLY A 213 -15.68 -19.11 -7.14
N PRO A 214 -16.13 -19.78 -6.05
CA PRO A 214 -15.28 -20.14 -4.91
C PRO A 214 -14.02 -20.94 -5.26
N TRP A 215 -14.08 -21.74 -6.32
CA TRP A 215 -12.95 -22.50 -6.85
C TRP A 215 -11.82 -21.66 -7.43
N HIS A 216 -12.05 -20.37 -7.72
CA HIS A 216 -11.01 -19.43 -8.15
C HIS A 216 -10.31 -18.74 -6.98
N VAL A 217 -10.76 -19.02 -5.75
CA VAL A 217 -10.30 -18.39 -4.51
C VAL A 217 -9.43 -19.32 -3.67
N ILE A 218 -9.50 -20.64 -3.94
CA ILE A 218 -8.72 -21.70 -3.30
C ILE A 218 -7.54 -22.04 -4.21
#